data_AF-A0A369TA84-F1
#
_entry.id   AF-A0A369TA84-F1
#
_cell.length_a   1.000
_cell.length_b   1.000
_cell.length_c   1.000
_cell.angle_alpha   90.00
_cell.angle_beta   90.00
_cell.angle_gamma   90.00
#
_symmetry.space_group_name_H-M   'P 1'
#
loop_
_entity.id
_entity.type
_entity.pdbx_description
1 polymer ?
#
loop_
_entity_poly.entity_id
_entity_poly.type
_entity_poly.pdbx_seq_one_letter_code
_entity_poly.pdbx_strand_id
1 'polypeptide(L)'
;MRPKYKVYGFRLLASLIVGLLNGLLRVDPSVGLLSFIFAYFLVTPMSLRIWREELKGTGLMDLYKEAIGASILVLILTWSLAMSFTGYGVAVYVVRAKGSGIYPIETQDGRILPPNNEELFGYNAVSLNISGGALRGAKVGVCLEGEGNISLRMGDYDLSIRGEELTVRMRLNLSKSEERDLLKKIFGNLTLYRNGTLVLNGSSFPPETTRYLELGASHLNITHRGIYIVELELRTTLKSRMEFPANLLLSEVRKEGSQLCVFDAKEVRVGRRSLNVRDRYYVVVLAEG
;
A
#
# COMPACT_ATOMS: atom_id res chain seq x y z
N MET A 1 -12.44 11.36 -46.36
CA MET A 1 -12.36 11.92 -44.98
C MET A 1 -11.65 13.25 -45.03
N ARG A 2 -12.10 14.28 -44.28
CA ARG A 2 -11.34 15.55 -44.20
C ARG A 2 -9.96 15.29 -43.57
N PRO A 3 -8.87 15.93 -44.02
CA PRO A 3 -7.51 15.70 -43.53
C PRO A 3 -7.36 15.82 -42.00
N LYS A 4 -8.13 16.75 -41.40
CA LYS A 4 -8.17 16.96 -39.95
C LYS A 4 -8.59 15.72 -39.16
N TYR A 5 -9.48 14.87 -39.69
CA TYR A 5 -9.93 13.65 -39.00
C TYR A 5 -8.84 12.57 -38.92
N LYS A 6 -7.91 12.52 -39.88
CA LYS A 6 -6.79 11.57 -39.83
C LYS A 6 -5.84 11.91 -38.69
N VAL A 7 -5.53 13.20 -38.52
CA VAL A 7 -4.69 13.71 -37.42
C VAL A 7 -5.40 13.51 -36.07
N TYR A 8 -6.70 13.80 -36.02
CA TYR A 8 -7.54 13.53 -34.85
C TYR A 8 -7.44 12.05 -34.42
N GLY A 9 -7.69 11.12 -35.33
CA GLY A 9 -7.61 9.68 -35.04
C GLY A 9 -6.23 9.21 -34.62
N PHE A 10 -5.17 9.72 -35.27
CA PHE A 10 -3.80 9.37 -34.94
C PHE A 10 -3.40 9.86 -33.54
N ARG A 11 -3.91 11.02 -33.11
CA ARG A 11 -3.71 11.51 -31.73
C ARG A 11 -4.44 10.67 -30.69
N LEU A 12 -5.67 10.25 -30.97
CA LEU A 12 -6.38 9.35 -30.06
C LEU A 12 -5.63 8.01 -29.92
N LEU A 13 -5.14 7.45 -31.03
CA LEU A 13 -4.35 6.22 -31.01
C LEU A 13 -3.07 6.39 -30.19
N ALA A 14 -2.32 7.48 -30.40
CA ALA A 14 -1.11 7.76 -29.63
C ALA A 14 -1.42 7.92 -28.13
N SER A 15 -2.50 8.62 -27.79
CA SER A 15 -2.94 8.82 -26.40
C SER A 15 -3.37 7.50 -25.75
N LEU A 16 -4.03 6.62 -26.50
CA LEU A 16 -4.41 5.29 -26.05
C LEU A 16 -3.19 4.42 -25.76
N ILE A 17 -2.21 4.40 -26.68
CA ILE A 17 -0.96 3.63 -26.51
C ILE A 17 -0.17 4.15 -25.30
N VAL A 18 -0.01 5.48 -25.18
CA VAL A 18 0.70 6.09 -24.05
C VAL A 18 -0.02 5.82 -22.74
N GLY A 19 -1.35 5.92 -22.70
CA GLY A 19 -2.12 5.62 -21.49
C GLY A 19 -2.00 4.16 -21.08
N LEU A 20 -2.06 3.23 -22.03
CA LEU A 20 -1.83 1.80 -21.79
C LEU A 20 -0.41 1.56 -21.25
N LEU A 21 0.62 2.10 -21.90
CA LEU A 21 2.01 1.92 -21.48
C LEU A 21 2.27 2.54 -20.10
N ASN A 22 1.78 3.76 -19.86
CA ASN A 22 1.91 4.43 -18.57
C ASN A 22 1.25 3.62 -17.45
N GLY A 23 0.07 3.04 -17.71
CA GLY A 23 -0.60 2.17 -16.73
C GLY A 23 0.07 0.82 -16.55
N LEU A 24 0.53 0.19 -17.63
CA LEU A 24 1.23 -1.10 -17.57
C LEU A 24 2.57 -0.99 -16.84
N LEU A 25 3.31 0.10 -17.09
CA LEU A 25 4.63 0.36 -16.51
C LEU A 25 4.57 1.11 -15.17
N ARG A 26 3.37 1.43 -14.67
CA ARG A 26 3.14 2.12 -13.38
C ARG A 26 3.90 3.43 -13.27
N VAL A 27 3.82 4.23 -14.32
CA VAL A 27 4.50 5.53 -14.38
C VAL A 27 3.81 6.51 -13.44
N ASP A 28 4.58 7.32 -12.71
CA ASP A 28 4.04 8.36 -11.83
C ASP A 28 3.18 9.39 -12.59
N PRO A 29 2.19 10.04 -11.93
CA PRO A 29 1.33 11.05 -12.55
C PRO A 29 2.09 12.15 -13.30
N SER A 30 3.18 12.65 -12.72
CA SER A 30 4.02 13.70 -13.31
C SER A 30 4.72 13.25 -14.59
N VAL A 31 5.33 12.06 -14.54
CA VAL A 31 6.06 11.47 -15.68
C VAL A 31 5.09 11.04 -16.77
N GLY A 32 3.92 10.51 -16.42
CA GLY A 32 2.91 10.10 -17.39
C GLY A 32 2.24 11.28 -18.10
N LEU A 33 2.10 12.43 -17.44
CA LEU A 33 1.60 13.65 -18.07
C LEU A 33 2.65 14.27 -19.00
N LEU A 34 3.93 14.21 -18.63
CA LEU A 34 5.05 14.58 -19.51
C LEU A 34 5.14 13.67 -20.75
N SER A 35 5.00 12.35 -20.58
CA SER A 35 5.03 11.40 -21.70
C SER A 35 3.86 11.63 -22.67
N PHE A 36 2.68 11.98 -22.14
CA PHE A 36 1.56 12.43 -22.95
C PHE A 36 1.87 13.70 -23.75
N ILE A 37 2.36 14.76 -23.10
CA ILE A 37 2.69 16.03 -23.78
C ILE A 37 3.70 15.75 -24.90
N PHE A 38 4.76 15.00 -24.61
CA PHE A 38 5.77 14.65 -25.59
C PHE A 38 5.19 13.91 -26.79
N ALA A 39 4.43 12.84 -26.55
CA ALA A 39 3.79 12.07 -27.62
C ALA A 39 2.79 12.91 -28.43
N TYR A 40 2.00 13.75 -27.75
CA TYR A 40 1.02 14.63 -28.39
C TYR A 40 1.67 15.60 -29.37
N PHE A 41 2.78 16.24 -28.97
CA PHE A 41 3.54 17.14 -29.85
C PHE A 41 4.25 16.39 -30.98
N LEU A 42 4.72 15.16 -30.74
CA LEU A 42 5.40 14.33 -31.73
C LEU A 42 4.47 13.86 -32.87
N VAL A 43 3.18 13.71 -32.58
CA VAL A 43 2.18 13.31 -33.58
C VAL A 43 2.08 14.33 -34.72
N THR A 44 2.23 15.63 -34.45
CA THR A 44 2.12 16.69 -35.48
C THR A 44 3.18 16.60 -36.58
N PRO A 45 4.50 16.60 -36.30
CA PRO A 45 5.53 16.45 -37.33
C PRO A 45 5.45 15.08 -38.01
N MET A 46 5.08 14.00 -37.31
CA MET A 46 4.84 12.70 -37.95
C MET A 46 3.67 12.77 -38.94
N SER A 47 2.56 13.42 -38.56
CA SER A 47 1.39 13.58 -39.42
C SER A 47 1.72 14.39 -40.68
N LEU A 48 2.49 15.47 -40.54
CA LEU A 48 2.96 16.28 -41.66
C LEU A 48 3.91 15.51 -42.59
N ARG A 49 4.70 14.58 -42.05
CA ARG A 49 5.57 13.72 -42.85
C ARG A 49 4.78 12.65 -43.60
N ILE A 50 3.79 12.03 -42.97
CA ILE A 50 3.00 10.92 -43.53
C ILE A 50 1.95 11.44 -44.53
N TRP A 51 1.27 12.54 -44.21
CA TRP A 51 0.15 13.11 -45.00
C TRP A 51 0.46 14.49 -45.56
N ARG A 52 1.72 14.72 -45.97
CA ARG A 52 2.23 16.02 -46.42
C ARG A 52 1.32 16.69 -47.46
N GLU A 53 0.93 15.95 -48.50
CA GLU A 53 0.12 16.48 -49.62
C GLU A 53 -1.29 16.87 -49.19
N GLU A 54 -1.89 16.16 -48.23
CA GLU A 54 -3.25 16.42 -47.76
C GLU A 54 -3.32 17.54 -46.72
N LEU A 55 -2.22 17.82 -46.03
CA LEU A 55 -2.14 18.80 -44.93
C LEU A 55 -1.55 20.15 -45.34
N LYS A 56 -1.03 20.29 -46.58
CA LYS A 56 -0.41 21.53 -47.11
C LYS A 56 -1.26 22.79 -46.95
N GLY A 57 -2.59 22.68 -46.97
CA GLY A 57 -3.52 23.81 -46.81
C GLY A 57 -4.04 24.02 -45.39
N THR A 58 -3.60 23.22 -44.42
CA THR A 58 -4.10 23.30 -43.04
C THR A 58 -3.13 24.09 -42.18
N GLY A 59 -3.61 25.11 -41.46
CA GLY A 59 -2.77 25.89 -40.55
C GLY A 59 -2.11 25.01 -39.48
N LEU A 60 -0.84 25.25 -39.19
CA LEU A 60 -0.10 24.54 -38.13
C LEU A 60 -0.80 24.66 -36.78
N MET A 61 -1.33 25.84 -36.44
CA MET A 61 -2.03 26.06 -35.18
C MET A 61 -3.33 25.26 -35.10
N ASP A 62 -4.07 25.15 -36.20
CA ASP A 62 -5.26 24.30 -36.29
C ASP A 62 -4.88 22.83 -36.04
N LEU A 63 -3.77 22.40 -36.64
CA LEU A 63 -3.27 21.05 -36.43
C LEU A 63 -2.87 20.83 -34.98
N TYR A 64 -2.24 21.78 -34.27
CA TYR A 64 -1.85 21.59 -32.86
C TYR A 64 -3.03 21.56 -31.89
N LYS A 65 -4.07 22.36 -32.12
CA LYS A 65 -5.24 22.45 -31.23
C LYS A 65 -6.21 21.27 -31.38
N GLU A 66 -6.17 20.58 -32.52
CA GLU A 66 -7.09 19.49 -32.83
C GLU A 66 -7.06 18.38 -31.76
N ALA A 67 -8.21 17.97 -31.22
CA ALA A 67 -8.31 16.82 -30.31
C ALA A 67 -7.64 16.93 -28.92
N ILE A 68 -7.07 18.07 -28.47
CA ILE A 68 -6.42 18.17 -27.13
C ILE A 68 -7.27 17.55 -26.03
N GLY A 69 -8.53 18.00 -25.90
CA GLY A 69 -9.42 17.53 -24.82
C GLY A 69 -9.77 16.06 -24.92
N ALA A 70 -10.05 15.56 -26.14
CA ALA A 70 -10.39 14.17 -26.37
C ALA A 70 -9.19 13.23 -26.13
N SER A 71 -7.99 13.65 -26.54
CA SER A 71 -6.74 12.93 -26.30
C SER A 71 -6.42 12.80 -24.81
N ILE A 72 -6.59 13.88 -24.03
CA ILE A 72 -6.42 13.83 -22.57
C ILE A 72 -7.45 12.88 -21.95
N LEU A 73 -8.72 12.94 -22.39
CA LEU A 73 -9.76 12.06 -21.87
C LEU A 73 -9.46 10.58 -22.14
N VAL A 74 -9.04 10.25 -23.37
CA VAL A 74 -8.63 8.89 -23.75
C VAL A 74 -7.45 8.44 -22.92
N LEU A 75 -6.42 9.29 -22.75
CA LEU A 75 -5.27 9.00 -21.90
C LEU A 75 -5.70 8.63 -20.48
N ILE A 76 -6.51 9.49 -19.83
CA ILE A 76 -6.92 9.28 -18.44
C ILE A 76 -7.73 7.98 -18.32
N LEU A 77 -8.66 7.72 -19.25
CA LEU A 77 -9.48 6.52 -19.24
C LEU A 77 -8.64 5.25 -19.42
N THR A 78 -7.75 5.20 -20.42
CA THR A 78 -6.94 4.01 -20.68
C THR A 78 -5.86 3.81 -19.63
N TRP A 79 -5.28 4.88 -19.12
CA TRP A 79 -4.32 4.83 -18.02
C TRP A 79 -4.98 4.33 -16.74
N SER A 80 -6.15 4.86 -16.37
CA SER A 80 -6.90 4.40 -15.19
C SER A 80 -7.33 2.94 -15.33
N LEU A 81 -7.77 2.55 -16.53
CA LEU A 81 -8.14 1.16 -16.83
C LEU A 81 -6.91 0.24 -16.76
N ALA A 82 -5.79 0.61 -17.35
CA ALA A 82 -4.55 -0.17 -17.28
C ALA A 82 -4.03 -0.27 -15.84
N MET A 83 -4.06 0.83 -15.08
CA MET A 83 -3.78 0.84 -13.65
C MET A 83 -4.75 -0.01 -12.83
N SER A 84 -5.99 -0.23 -13.29
CA SER A 84 -6.90 -1.17 -12.62
C SER A 84 -6.50 -2.64 -12.83
N PHE A 85 -5.83 -2.94 -13.96
CA PHE A 85 -5.30 -4.27 -14.24
C PHE A 85 -3.91 -4.50 -13.62
N THR A 86 -3.09 -3.45 -13.52
CA THR A 86 -1.73 -3.52 -12.98
C THR A 86 -1.58 -3.00 -11.57
N GLY A 87 -2.66 -2.43 -11.01
CA GLY A 87 -2.68 -1.82 -9.70
C GLY A 87 -2.15 -2.79 -8.66
N TYR A 88 -1.46 -2.24 -7.68
CA TYR A 88 -1.25 -2.88 -6.39
C TYR A 88 -2.51 -3.67 -6.10
N GLY A 89 -2.35 -4.99 -6.02
CA GLY A 89 -3.44 -5.87 -5.68
C GLY A 89 -4.15 -5.18 -4.53
N VAL A 90 -5.40 -4.79 -4.77
CA VAL A 90 -6.34 -4.86 -3.70
C VAL A 90 -6.08 -6.25 -3.13
N ALA A 91 -5.46 -6.33 -1.96
CA ALA A 91 -5.16 -7.59 -1.34
C ALA A 91 -6.52 -8.21 -1.05
N VAL A 92 -7.10 -8.91 -2.02
CA VAL A 92 -8.41 -9.53 -1.94
C VAL A 92 -8.16 -10.78 -1.14
N TYR A 93 -8.23 -10.65 0.18
CA TYR A 93 -8.28 -11.81 1.04
C TYR A 93 -9.60 -12.50 0.75
N VAL A 94 -9.57 -13.77 0.34
CA VAL A 94 -10.77 -14.58 0.30
C VAL A 94 -10.75 -15.45 1.54
N VAL A 95 -11.70 -15.19 2.43
CA VAL A 95 -11.95 -16.04 3.59
C VAL A 95 -13.25 -16.77 3.35
N ARG A 96 -13.30 -18.09 3.59
CA ARG A 96 -14.53 -18.89 3.62
C ARG A 96 -14.94 -19.16 5.07
N ALA A 97 -15.78 -18.29 5.61
CA ALA A 97 -16.18 -18.36 7.03
C ALA A 97 -17.59 -18.92 7.24
N LYS A 98 -17.79 -19.65 8.34
CA LYS A 98 -19.11 -20.10 8.84
C LYS A 98 -19.61 -19.29 10.04
N GLY A 99 -18.83 -18.30 10.50
CA GLY A 99 -19.12 -17.48 11.67
C GLY A 99 -17.91 -16.64 12.09
N SER A 100 -17.96 -16.05 13.28
CA SER A 100 -16.79 -15.37 13.88
C SER A 100 -15.67 -16.37 14.15
N GLY A 101 -14.42 -15.93 13.95
CA GLY A 101 -13.26 -16.79 14.18
C GLY A 101 -12.03 -16.33 13.40
N ILE A 102 -10.95 -17.10 13.55
CA ILE A 102 -9.71 -16.91 12.80
C ILE A 102 -9.75 -17.85 11.59
N TYR A 103 -9.43 -17.31 10.42
CA TYR A 103 -9.44 -18.06 9.18
C TYR A 103 -8.15 -17.81 8.40
N PRO A 104 -7.64 -18.82 7.68
CA PRO A 104 -6.51 -18.63 6.78
C PRO A 104 -6.92 -17.75 5.59
N ILE A 105 -5.96 -17.00 5.08
CA ILE A 105 -6.11 -16.28 3.83
C ILE A 105 -5.95 -17.26 2.68
N GLU A 106 -6.93 -17.26 1.76
CA GLU A 106 -6.86 -18.00 0.51
C GLU A 106 -6.69 -17.06 -0.68
N THR A 107 -5.92 -17.50 -1.69
CA THR A 107 -5.92 -16.87 -3.02
C THR A 107 -7.24 -17.14 -3.74
N GLN A 108 -7.49 -16.44 -4.86
CA GLN A 108 -8.67 -16.69 -5.70
C GLN A 108 -8.75 -18.14 -6.19
N ASP A 109 -7.61 -18.79 -6.39
CA ASP A 109 -7.50 -20.19 -6.80
C ASP A 109 -7.70 -21.19 -5.63
N GLY A 110 -7.94 -20.70 -4.41
CA GLY A 110 -8.16 -21.51 -3.22
C GLY A 110 -6.89 -22.02 -2.54
N ARG A 111 -5.71 -21.48 -2.88
CA ARG A 111 -4.44 -21.82 -2.20
C ARG A 111 -4.36 -21.06 -0.88
N ILE A 112 -4.12 -21.78 0.22
CA ILE A 112 -3.81 -21.16 1.51
C ILE A 112 -2.43 -20.54 1.46
N LEU A 113 -2.31 -19.29 1.89
CA LEU A 113 -1.02 -18.60 1.91
C LEU A 113 -0.23 -18.97 3.17
N PRO A 114 1.07 -19.29 3.03
CA PRO A 114 1.93 -19.50 4.18
C PRO A 114 2.24 -18.17 4.91
N PRO A 115 2.65 -18.22 6.18
CA PRO A 115 3.17 -17.03 6.87
C PRO A 115 4.40 -16.48 6.14
N ASN A 116 4.67 -15.18 6.31
CA ASN A 116 5.83 -14.50 5.71
C ASN A 116 5.82 -14.44 4.17
N ASN A 117 4.64 -14.60 3.54
CA ASN A 117 4.50 -14.47 2.10
C ASN A 117 4.59 -13.00 1.67
N GLU A 118 5.50 -12.68 0.74
CA GLU A 118 5.70 -11.31 0.24
C GLU A 118 4.49 -10.75 -0.51
N GLU A 119 3.66 -11.59 -1.14
CA GLU A 119 2.47 -11.19 -1.92
C GLU A 119 1.46 -10.40 -1.07
N LEU A 120 1.42 -10.68 0.24
CA LEU A 120 0.48 -10.07 1.18
C LEU A 120 1.19 -9.50 2.41
N PHE A 121 2.37 -8.93 2.24
CA PHE A 121 3.11 -8.30 3.34
C PHE A 121 3.27 -9.22 4.57
N GLY A 122 3.37 -10.52 4.33
CA GLY A 122 3.52 -11.55 5.35
C GLY A 122 2.24 -12.04 6.02
N TYR A 123 1.07 -11.41 5.80
CA TYR A 123 -0.21 -11.83 6.36
C TYR A 123 -0.66 -13.19 5.81
N ASN A 124 -1.13 -14.07 6.70
CA ASN A 124 -1.72 -15.36 6.31
C ASN A 124 -3.04 -15.69 7.01
N ALA A 125 -3.51 -14.84 7.93
CA ALA A 125 -4.75 -15.06 8.66
C ALA A 125 -5.60 -13.79 8.79
N VAL A 126 -6.91 -14.00 8.92
CA VAL A 126 -7.90 -12.96 9.18
C VAL A 126 -8.78 -13.37 10.37
N SER A 127 -8.92 -12.48 11.33
CA SER A 127 -9.91 -12.60 12.41
C SER A 127 -11.17 -11.85 12.03
N LEU A 128 -12.29 -12.56 11.96
CA LEU A 128 -13.60 -12.01 11.62
C LEU A 128 -14.51 -11.99 12.85
N ASN A 129 -15.19 -10.85 13.05
CA ASN A 129 -16.24 -10.70 14.04
C ASN A 129 -17.59 -10.50 13.34
N ILE A 130 -18.41 -11.54 13.33
CA ILE A 130 -19.76 -11.57 12.75
C ILE A 130 -20.77 -11.62 13.91
N SER A 131 -21.69 -10.66 13.94
CA SER A 131 -22.76 -10.61 14.95
C SER A 131 -24.09 -10.28 14.29
N GLY A 132 -25.11 -11.10 14.57
CA GLY A 132 -26.44 -10.98 13.98
C GLY A 132 -26.45 -11.17 12.46
N GLY A 133 -25.56 -12.02 11.92
CA GLY A 133 -25.44 -12.28 10.48
C GLY A 133 -24.69 -11.20 9.69
N ALA A 134 -24.26 -10.10 10.34
CA ALA A 134 -23.50 -9.02 9.73
C ALA A 134 -22.05 -9.01 10.23
N LEU A 135 -21.11 -8.71 9.33
CA LEU A 135 -19.71 -8.50 9.68
C LEU A 135 -19.55 -7.16 10.42
N ARG A 136 -19.05 -7.22 11.64
CA ARG A 136 -18.82 -6.06 12.52
C ARG A 136 -17.38 -5.57 12.51
N GLY A 137 -16.43 -6.45 12.18
CA GLY A 137 -15.02 -6.10 12.08
C GLY A 137 -14.19 -7.23 11.51
N ALA A 138 -13.06 -6.85 10.91
CA ALA A 138 -12.06 -7.76 10.40
C ALA A 138 -10.68 -7.24 10.79
N LYS A 139 -9.76 -8.16 11.10
CA LYS A 139 -8.34 -7.86 11.34
C LYS A 139 -7.49 -8.82 10.56
N VAL A 140 -6.40 -8.34 9.98
CA VAL A 140 -5.39 -9.17 9.32
C VAL A 140 -4.23 -9.44 10.27
N GLY A 141 -3.58 -10.58 10.11
CA GLY A 141 -2.51 -11.00 10.97
C GLY A 141 -1.74 -12.19 10.43
N VAL A 142 -0.87 -12.71 11.29
CA VAL A 142 -0.07 -13.89 11.02
C VAL A 142 -0.32 -14.94 12.08
N CYS A 143 -0.72 -16.13 11.66
CA CYS A 143 -0.84 -17.33 12.48
C CYS A 143 0.27 -18.32 12.13
N LEU A 144 0.88 -18.90 13.16
CA LEU A 144 2.06 -19.76 13.05
C LEU A 144 1.85 -21.03 13.85
N GLU A 145 2.29 -22.15 13.30
CA GLU A 145 2.32 -23.43 14.01
C GLU A 145 3.68 -23.64 14.67
N GLY A 146 3.67 -23.99 15.95
CA GLY A 146 4.86 -24.44 16.69
C GLY A 146 5.40 -23.47 17.74
N GLU A 147 6.28 -23.99 18.58
CA GLU A 147 7.00 -23.24 19.62
C GLU A 147 8.46 -23.04 19.17
N GLY A 148 8.97 -21.81 19.21
CA GLY A 148 10.34 -21.53 18.81
C GLY A 148 10.66 -20.04 18.63
N ASN A 149 11.90 -19.76 18.23
CA ASN A 149 12.34 -18.43 17.83
C ASN A 149 11.82 -18.15 16.42
N ILE A 150 10.78 -17.32 16.33
CA ILE A 150 10.13 -16.97 15.09
C ILE A 150 10.65 -15.59 14.66
N SER A 151 10.94 -15.42 13.37
CA SER A 151 11.17 -14.12 12.74
C SER A 151 10.36 -14.07 11.45
N LEU A 152 9.51 -13.08 11.30
CA LEU A 152 8.65 -12.91 10.14
C LEU A 152 8.39 -11.44 9.88
N ARG A 153 8.05 -11.12 8.63
CA ARG A 153 7.56 -9.81 8.26
C ARG A 153 6.04 -9.77 8.40
N MET A 154 5.51 -8.68 8.93
CA MET A 154 4.08 -8.41 9.01
C MET A 154 3.83 -6.94 8.69
N GLY A 155 3.18 -6.68 7.55
CA GLY A 155 3.01 -5.32 7.05
C GLY A 155 4.37 -4.65 6.79
N ASP A 156 4.56 -3.52 7.46
CA ASP A 156 5.75 -2.66 7.35
C ASP A 156 6.80 -2.93 8.42
N TYR A 157 6.63 -3.98 9.22
CA TYR A 157 7.50 -4.26 10.35
C TYR A 157 7.91 -5.73 10.42
N ASP A 158 9.11 -5.96 10.95
CA ASP A 158 9.64 -7.28 11.24
C ASP A 158 9.30 -7.65 12.68
N LEU A 159 8.69 -8.80 12.87
CA LEU A 159 8.34 -9.37 14.15
C LEU A 159 9.29 -10.51 14.48
N SER A 160 9.83 -10.52 15.68
CA SER A 160 10.52 -11.68 16.23
C SER A 160 9.95 -12.06 17.59
N ILE A 161 9.63 -13.33 17.75
CA ILE A 161 9.07 -13.90 18.98
C ILE A 161 10.07 -14.93 19.49
N ARG A 162 10.52 -14.78 20.74
CA ARG A 162 11.46 -15.68 21.41
C ARG A 162 10.93 -16.02 22.78
N GLY A 163 10.27 -17.18 22.91
CA GLY A 163 9.53 -17.51 24.12
C GLY A 163 8.41 -16.50 24.37
N GLU A 164 8.46 -15.79 25.48
CA GLU A 164 7.51 -14.73 25.83
C GLU A 164 7.97 -13.32 25.40
N GLU A 165 9.17 -13.17 24.83
CA GLU A 165 9.67 -11.87 24.35
C GLU A 165 9.21 -11.63 22.91
N LEU A 166 8.61 -10.46 22.68
CA LEU A 166 8.23 -9.94 21.38
C LEU A 166 9.10 -8.74 21.04
N THR A 167 9.80 -8.84 19.91
CA THR A 167 10.55 -7.73 19.30
C THR A 167 9.85 -7.29 18.02
N VAL A 168 9.55 -6.01 17.90
CA VAL A 168 9.00 -5.38 16.69
C VAL A 168 10.03 -4.39 16.17
N ARG A 169 10.46 -4.55 14.92
CA ARG A 169 11.37 -3.65 14.24
C ARG A 169 10.67 -2.98 13.07
N MET A 170 10.84 -1.68 12.94
CA MET A 170 10.32 -0.93 11.80
C MET A 170 11.26 0.17 11.39
N ARG A 171 11.14 0.53 10.11
CA ARG A 171 11.89 1.62 9.52
C ARG A 171 10.91 2.66 8.99
N LEU A 172 10.97 3.84 9.57
CA LEU A 172 10.12 4.98 9.25
C LEU A 172 10.92 6.04 8.49
N ASN A 173 10.27 6.66 7.53
CA ASN A 173 10.69 7.77 6.71
C ASN A 173 9.82 8.99 7.03
N LEU A 174 10.41 9.95 7.74
CA LEU A 174 9.80 11.20 8.17
C LEU A 174 9.35 12.11 7.01
N SER A 175 9.68 11.80 5.76
CA SER A 175 9.11 12.49 4.60
C SER A 175 7.63 12.15 4.39
N LYS A 176 7.20 10.95 4.82
CA LYS A 176 5.80 10.50 4.73
C LYS A 176 5.00 11.02 5.93
N SER A 177 3.78 11.51 5.69
CA SER A 177 2.91 12.03 6.75
C SER A 177 2.47 10.94 7.74
N GLU A 178 2.06 9.78 7.24
CA GLU A 178 1.53 8.68 8.04
C GLU A 178 2.56 8.13 9.04
N GLU A 179 3.80 7.92 8.56
CA GLU A 179 4.90 7.42 9.39
C GLU A 179 5.34 8.46 10.44
N ARG A 180 5.23 9.76 10.14
CA ARG A 180 5.39 10.83 11.15
C ARG A 180 4.29 10.83 12.19
N ASP A 181 3.05 10.61 11.78
CA ASP A 181 1.91 10.62 12.69
C ASP A 181 1.95 9.42 13.64
N LEU A 182 2.47 8.27 13.20
CA LEU A 182 2.79 7.14 14.09
C LEU A 182 3.79 7.56 15.18
N LEU A 183 4.89 8.22 14.81
CA LEU A 183 5.86 8.72 15.80
C LEU A 183 5.25 9.76 16.74
N LYS A 184 4.39 10.65 16.25
CA LYS A 184 3.65 11.58 17.11
C LYS A 184 2.70 10.85 18.06
N LYS A 185 2.08 9.74 17.67
CA LYS A 185 1.25 8.94 18.60
C LYS A 185 2.10 8.29 19.71
N ILE A 186 3.34 7.92 19.42
CA ILE A 186 4.25 7.32 20.39
C ILE A 186 4.87 8.38 21.33
N PHE A 187 5.30 9.52 20.79
CA PHE A 187 6.10 10.51 21.53
C PHE A 187 5.39 11.86 21.78
N GLY A 188 4.19 12.03 21.25
CA GLY A 188 3.47 13.31 21.24
C GLY A 188 4.12 14.31 20.29
N ASN A 189 5.05 15.11 20.82
CA ASN A 189 5.68 16.19 20.08
C ASN A 189 6.84 15.67 19.22
N LEU A 190 6.77 15.98 17.92
CA LEU A 190 7.80 15.68 16.94
C LEU A 190 8.18 16.95 16.18
N THR A 191 9.46 17.31 16.22
CA THR A 191 10.03 18.41 15.44
C THR A 191 11.27 17.92 14.72
N LEU A 192 11.32 18.11 13.40
CA LEU A 192 12.52 17.83 12.60
C LEU A 192 13.13 19.15 12.14
N TYR A 193 14.36 19.42 12.54
CA TYR A 193 15.10 20.61 12.13
C TYR A 193 15.79 20.40 10.77
N ARG A 194 16.08 21.50 10.06
CA ARG A 194 16.75 21.46 8.74
C ARG A 194 18.13 20.79 8.77
N ASN A 195 18.81 20.81 9.91
CA ASN A 195 20.08 20.14 10.13
C ASN A 195 19.93 18.62 10.39
N GLY A 196 18.73 18.07 10.25
CA GLY A 196 18.42 16.67 10.52
C GLY A 196 18.29 16.34 12.01
N THR A 197 18.35 17.31 12.93
CA THR A 197 18.12 17.00 14.35
C THR A 197 16.63 16.70 14.56
N LEU A 198 16.33 15.51 15.07
CA LEU A 198 14.99 15.10 15.44
C LEU A 198 14.76 15.40 16.93
N VAL A 199 13.67 16.06 17.27
CA VAL A 199 13.26 16.26 18.66
C VAL A 199 11.97 15.50 18.90
N LEU A 200 12.02 14.55 19.85
CA LEU A 200 10.89 13.73 20.29
C LEU A 200 10.64 14.00 21.78
N ASN A 201 9.43 14.45 22.12
CA ASN A 201 9.04 14.77 23.49
C ASN A 201 10.06 15.64 24.26
N GLY A 202 10.64 16.64 23.58
CA GLY A 202 11.65 17.54 24.15
C GLY A 202 13.08 16.98 24.20
N SER A 203 13.29 15.69 23.91
CA SER A 203 14.62 15.11 23.78
C SER A 203 15.16 15.29 22.36
N SER A 204 16.42 15.71 22.24
CA SER A 204 17.09 15.92 20.95
C SER A 204 17.91 14.70 20.52
N PHE A 205 17.73 14.30 19.26
CA PHE A 205 18.32 13.14 18.60
C PHE A 205 19.00 13.61 17.31
N PRO A 206 20.31 13.89 17.36
CA PRO A 206 21.09 14.18 16.15
C PRO A 206 21.06 13.01 15.15
N PRO A 207 21.40 13.24 13.86
CA PRO A 207 21.67 12.16 12.91
C PRO A 207 22.68 11.13 13.44
N GLU A 208 22.50 9.87 13.05
CA GLU A 208 23.35 8.73 13.42
C GLU A 208 23.42 8.45 14.93
N THR A 209 22.37 8.82 15.67
CA THR A 209 22.29 8.54 17.11
C THR A 209 21.31 7.40 17.40
N THR A 210 21.71 6.55 18.33
CA THR A 210 20.83 5.54 18.93
C THR A 210 20.54 5.95 20.36
N ARG A 211 19.27 5.87 20.77
CA ARG A 211 18.87 6.08 22.15
C ARG A 211 17.90 5.00 22.60
N TYR A 212 18.08 4.60 23.84
CA TYR A 212 17.21 3.71 24.55
C TYR A 212 16.22 4.51 25.40
N LEU A 213 14.96 4.14 25.37
CA LEU A 213 13.89 4.72 26.17
C LEU A 213 13.04 3.60 26.77
N GLU A 214 12.69 3.74 28.03
CA GLU A 214 11.71 2.89 28.69
C GLU A 214 10.35 3.58 28.63
N LEU A 215 9.38 2.91 28.01
CA LEU A 215 8.01 3.40 27.89
C LEU A 215 7.08 2.35 28.50
N GLY A 216 6.74 2.54 29.79
CA GLY A 216 5.95 1.59 30.55
C GLY A 216 6.70 0.27 30.75
N ALA A 217 6.09 -0.85 30.34
CA ALA A 217 6.70 -2.18 30.41
C ALA A 217 7.49 -2.57 29.14
N SER A 218 7.65 -1.64 28.20
CA SER A 218 8.33 -1.90 26.92
C SER A 218 9.63 -1.11 26.81
N HIS A 219 10.62 -1.74 26.18
CA HIS A 219 11.91 -1.14 25.88
C HIS A 219 11.91 -0.68 24.42
N LEU A 220 12.22 0.58 24.17
CA LEU A 220 12.23 1.15 22.83
C LEU A 220 13.61 1.70 22.50
N ASN A 221 14.22 1.11 21.47
CA ASN A 221 15.42 1.63 20.84
C ASN A 221 15.03 2.46 19.63
N ILE A 222 15.53 3.68 19.57
CA ILE A 222 15.36 4.60 18.46
C ILE A 222 16.73 4.83 17.84
N THR A 223 16.87 4.50 16.57
CA THR A 223 18.06 4.79 15.79
C THR A 223 17.71 5.78 14.69
N HIS A 224 18.20 7.01 14.81
CA HIS A 224 18.00 8.02 13.79
C HIS A 224 19.14 7.93 12.77
N ARG A 225 18.82 7.59 11.52
CA ARG A 225 19.78 7.46 10.41
C ARG A 225 19.53 8.55 9.36
N GLY A 226 20.59 9.27 8.98
CA GLY A 226 20.48 10.37 8.04
C GLY A 226 19.56 11.49 8.53
N ILE A 227 18.78 12.07 7.61
CA ILE A 227 17.93 13.25 7.88
C ILE A 227 16.47 12.86 8.14
N TYR A 228 15.98 11.80 7.50
CA TYR A 228 14.56 11.46 7.49
C TYR A 228 14.28 10.03 7.95
N ILE A 229 15.29 9.22 8.30
CA ILE A 229 15.06 7.79 8.57
C ILE A 229 15.16 7.53 10.06
N VAL A 230 14.13 6.93 10.62
CA VAL A 230 14.08 6.50 12.02
C VAL A 230 13.81 5.01 12.04
N GLU A 231 14.72 4.23 12.61
CA GLU A 231 14.51 2.83 12.93
C GLU A 231 14.05 2.72 14.38
N LEU A 232 12.93 2.01 14.59
CA LEU A 232 12.41 1.72 15.92
C LEU A 232 12.53 0.22 16.16
N GLU A 233 13.08 -0.14 17.31
CA GLU A 233 13.06 -1.51 17.82
C GLU A 233 12.37 -1.51 19.18
N LEU A 234 11.17 -2.07 19.22
CA LEU A 234 10.35 -2.22 20.41
C LEU A 234 10.48 -3.64 20.95
N ARG A 235 10.83 -3.80 22.22
CA ARG A 235 10.83 -5.09 22.91
C ARG A 235 9.82 -5.07 24.05
N THR A 236 8.98 -6.08 24.11
CA THR A 236 7.90 -6.19 25.10
C THR A 236 7.58 -7.65 25.38
N THR A 237 6.84 -7.92 26.45
CA THR A 237 6.36 -9.27 26.77
C THR A 237 5.07 -9.56 26.00
N LEU A 238 4.98 -10.76 25.44
CA LEU A 238 3.84 -11.24 24.68
C LEU A 238 2.64 -11.44 25.62
N LYS A 239 1.65 -10.57 25.50
CA LYS A 239 0.41 -10.58 26.29
C LYS A 239 -0.79 -10.65 25.35
N SER A 240 -1.93 -11.15 25.84
CA SER A 240 -3.16 -11.24 25.04
C SER A 240 -3.65 -9.87 24.54
N ARG A 241 -3.43 -8.83 25.35
CA ARG A 241 -3.56 -7.43 24.96
C ARG A 241 -2.22 -6.75 25.08
N MET A 242 -1.81 -6.12 24.00
CA MET A 242 -0.56 -5.36 23.96
C MET A 242 -0.69 -4.08 24.78
N GLU A 243 0.39 -3.73 25.47
CA GLU A 243 0.50 -2.48 26.20
C GLU A 243 1.14 -1.40 25.31
N PHE A 244 1.01 -0.15 25.71
CA PHE A 244 1.65 0.96 24.99
C PHE A 244 3.19 0.82 25.03
N PRO A 245 3.90 1.11 23.92
CA PRO A 245 3.41 1.56 22.61
C PRO A 245 3.10 0.42 21.62
N ALA A 246 3.28 -0.84 22.00
CA ALA A 246 3.07 -1.99 21.11
C ALA A 246 1.64 -2.10 20.59
N ASN A 247 0.65 -1.66 21.38
CA ASN A 247 -0.76 -1.63 20.98
C ASN A 247 -1.08 -0.71 19.78
N LEU A 248 -0.20 0.23 19.44
CA LEU A 248 -0.32 1.07 18.25
C LEU A 248 0.02 0.30 16.96
N LEU A 249 0.74 -0.81 17.09
CA LEU A 249 1.24 -1.62 15.99
C LEU A 249 0.53 -2.96 15.90
N LEU A 250 0.26 -3.56 17.06
CA LEU A 250 -0.31 -4.88 17.20
C LEU A 250 -1.57 -4.78 18.04
N SER A 251 -2.71 -5.25 17.52
CA SER A 251 -3.97 -5.13 18.25
C SER A 251 -4.15 -6.24 19.29
N GLU A 252 -3.85 -7.48 18.93
CA GLU A 252 -4.05 -8.63 19.82
C GLU A 252 -3.14 -9.80 19.45
N VAL A 253 -2.87 -10.61 20.46
CA VAL A 253 -2.18 -11.90 20.31
C VAL A 253 -3.10 -12.99 20.87
N ARG A 254 -3.35 -14.03 20.08
CA ARG A 254 -4.19 -15.17 20.48
C ARG A 254 -3.43 -16.47 20.28
N LYS A 255 -3.50 -17.34 21.28
CA LYS A 255 -3.01 -18.72 21.19
C LYS A 255 -4.24 -19.63 21.04
N GLU A 256 -4.39 -20.27 19.88
CA GLU A 256 -5.42 -21.28 19.62
C GLU A 256 -4.73 -22.64 19.47
N GLY A 257 -4.73 -23.44 20.54
CA GLY A 257 -4.03 -24.72 20.58
C GLY A 257 -2.51 -24.57 20.38
N SER A 258 -1.98 -25.18 19.32
CA SER A 258 -0.57 -25.08 18.92
C SER A 258 -0.26 -23.90 17.99
N GLN A 259 -1.28 -23.09 17.64
CA GLN A 259 -1.12 -21.93 16.78
C GLN A 259 -1.02 -20.64 17.60
N LEU A 260 -0.02 -19.82 17.25
CA LEU A 260 0.12 -18.46 17.76
C LEU A 260 -0.26 -17.48 16.65
N CYS A 261 -1.29 -16.67 16.90
CA CYS A 261 -1.79 -15.67 15.98
C CYS A 261 -1.54 -14.26 16.51
N VAL A 262 -0.87 -13.44 15.72
CA VAL A 262 -0.60 -12.03 16.00
C VAL A 262 -1.35 -11.19 14.98
N PHE A 263 -2.16 -10.24 15.43
CA PHE A 263 -2.98 -9.40 14.56
C PHE A 263 -2.51 -7.96 14.57
N ASP A 264 -2.53 -7.35 13.38
CA ASP A 264 -2.17 -5.96 13.18
C ASP A 264 -3.16 -5.03 13.89
N ALA A 265 -2.68 -3.85 14.27
CA ALA A 265 -3.50 -2.73 14.73
C ALA A 265 -4.10 -1.91 13.58
N LYS A 266 -3.57 -2.02 12.34
CA LYS A 266 -4.16 -1.37 11.17
C LYS A 266 -5.60 -1.86 10.96
N GLU A 267 -6.54 -0.92 10.87
CA GLU A 267 -7.92 -1.23 10.53
C GLU A 267 -8.02 -1.68 9.08
N VAL A 268 -8.84 -2.70 8.84
CA VAL A 268 -8.98 -3.26 7.50
C VAL A 268 -10.35 -2.94 6.96
N ARG A 269 -10.40 -2.36 5.75
CA ARG A 269 -11.68 -2.05 5.13
C ARG A 269 -12.29 -3.30 4.55
N VAL A 270 -13.51 -3.59 4.95
CA VAL A 270 -14.28 -4.68 4.35
C VAL A 270 -15.02 -4.12 3.14
N GLY A 271 -14.76 -4.69 1.96
CA GLY A 271 -15.46 -4.33 0.74
C GLY A 271 -16.95 -4.70 0.79
N ARG A 272 -17.80 -3.89 0.15
CA ARG A 272 -19.26 -4.15 0.00
C ARG A 272 -19.60 -5.42 -0.79
N ARG A 273 -18.61 -6.09 -1.42
CA ARG A 273 -18.76 -7.32 -2.22
C ARG A 273 -18.58 -8.59 -1.39
N SER A 274 -18.92 -8.56 -0.10
CA SER A 274 -18.98 -9.80 0.69
C SER A 274 -20.25 -10.56 0.31
N LEU A 275 -20.09 -11.77 -0.20
CA LEU A 275 -21.18 -12.62 -0.68
C LEU A 275 -21.31 -13.83 0.25
N ASN A 276 -22.53 -14.08 0.74
CA ASN A 276 -22.85 -15.37 1.34
C ASN A 276 -23.31 -16.30 0.21
N VAL A 277 -22.54 -17.35 -0.04
CA VAL A 277 -22.89 -18.38 -1.01
C VAL A 277 -22.83 -19.73 -0.29
N ARG A 278 -23.99 -20.37 -0.10
CA ARG A 278 -24.11 -21.72 0.50
C ARG A 278 -23.44 -21.84 1.89
N ASP A 279 -23.82 -20.97 2.82
CA ASP A 279 -23.31 -20.94 4.21
C ASP A 279 -21.81 -20.68 4.35
N ARG A 280 -21.22 -20.04 3.34
CA ARG A 280 -19.84 -19.54 3.37
C ARG A 280 -19.85 -18.05 3.06
N TYR A 281 -19.33 -17.25 3.98
CA TYR A 281 -19.02 -15.86 3.72
C TYR A 281 -17.75 -15.80 2.90
N TYR A 282 -17.77 -15.09 1.78
CA TYR A 282 -16.60 -14.66 1.03
C TYR A 282 -16.34 -13.21 1.41
N VAL A 283 -15.39 -12.98 2.32
CA VAL A 283 -15.11 -11.63 2.82
C VAL A 283 -13.92 -11.06 2.08
N VAL A 284 -14.15 -10.11 1.18
CA VAL A 284 -13.08 -9.31 0.57
C VAL A 284 -12.65 -8.25 1.56
N VAL A 285 -11.52 -8.50 2.20
CA VAL A 285 -10.84 -7.53 3.05
C VAL A 285 -9.90 -6.71 2.14
N LEU A 286 -9.71 -5.41 2.39
CA LEU A 286 -8.82 -4.54 1.64
C LEU A 286 -7.79 -3.97 2.62
N ALA A 287 -6.52 -4.35 2.50
CA ALA A 287 -5.47 -3.71 3.28
C ALA A 287 -5.28 -2.27 2.76
N GLU A 288 -5.33 -1.28 3.66
CA GLU A 288 -4.82 0.06 3.35
C GLU A 288 -3.29 -0.04 3.29
N GLY A 289 -2.73 0.31 2.14
CA GLY A 289 -1.29 0.46 1.94
C GLY A 289 -0.80 1.80 2.46
#